data_AF-A0A5K1DDT8-F1
#
_entry.id   AF-A0A5K1DDT8-F1
#
_cell.length_a   1.000
_cell.length_b   1.000
_cell.length_c   1.000
_cell.angle_alpha   90.00
_cell.angle_beta   90.00
_cell.angle_gamma   90.00
#
_symmetry.space_group_name_H-M   'P 1'
#
loop_
_entity.id
_entity.type
_entity.pdbx_description
1 polymer ?
#
loop_
_entity_poly.entity_id
_entity_poly.type
_entity_poly.pdbx_seq_one_letter_code
_entity_poly.pdbx_strand_id
1 'polypeptide(L)' 'VIVLLEQLVAVTPSSNRLNPTEKYIQIVTRDGHEFWFMGFVSYDKALQSLTEAVRSSGAFRN' A
#
# COMPACT_ATOMS: atom_id res chain seq x y z
N VAL A 1 4.62 -1.82 12.58
CA VAL A 1 5.47 -2.39 11.51
C VAL A 1 6.25 -1.26 10.88
N ILE A 2 7.53 -1.46 10.57
CA ILE A 2 8.35 -0.52 9.80
C ILE A 2 8.74 -1.24 8.51
N VAL A 3 8.51 -0.60 7.36
CA VAL A 3 8.90 -1.11 6.05
C VAL A 3 9.83 -0.09 5.42
N LEU A 4 11.03 -0.51 5.04
CA LEU A 4 11.97 0.34 4.33
C LEU A 4 11.47 0.60 2.91
N LEU A 5 11.63 1.83 2.42
CA LEU A 5 11.08 2.22 1.12
C LEU A 5 11.62 1.38 -0.05
N GLU A 6 12.88 0.94 0.02
CA GLU A 6 13.51 0.05 -0.96
C GLU A 6 12.91 -1.37 -1.01
N GLN A 7 12.26 -1.79 0.08
CA GLN A 7 11.56 -3.06 0.17
C GLN A 7 10.14 -2.95 -0.38
N LEU A 8 9.60 -1.75 -0.57
CA LEU A 8 8.25 -1.54 -1.07
C LEU A 8 8.16 -1.89 -2.56
N VAL A 9 7.31 -2.85 -2.92
CA VAL A 9 7.12 -3.28 -4.31
C VAL A 9 5.81 -2.76 -4.87
N ALA A 10 4.72 -2.93 -4.13
CA ALA A 10 3.39 -2.57 -4.59
C ALA A 10 2.53 -2.01 -3.48
N VAL A 11 1.65 -1.09 -3.88
CA VAL A 11 0.55 -0.55 -3.09
C VAL A 11 -0.71 -0.73 -3.92
N THR A 12 -1.65 -1.54 -3.42
CA THR A 12 -2.85 -1.90 -4.17
C THR A 12 -4.09 -1.54 -3.34
N PRO A 13 -5.02 -0.72 -3.88
CA PRO A 13 -6.29 -0.49 -3.22
C PRO A 13 -7.17 -1.75 -3.28
N SER A 14 -7.89 -2.02 -2.21
CA SER A 14 -8.82 -3.15 -2.14
C SER A 14 -9.99 -2.81 -1.23
N SER A 15 -11.05 -3.62 -1.28
CA SER A 15 -12.22 -3.50 -0.42
C SER A 15 -12.80 -4.86 -0.08
N ASN A 16 -13.52 -4.96 1.04
CA ASN A 16 -14.19 -6.19 1.43
C ASN A 16 -15.28 -6.49 0.39
N ARG A 17 -15.30 -7.73 -0.13
CA ARG A 17 -16.27 -8.17 -1.14
C ARG A 17 -17.72 -8.15 -0.62
N LEU A 18 -17.90 -8.41 0.68
CA LEU A 18 -19.21 -8.41 1.33
C LEU A 18 -19.63 -7.01 1.79
N ASN A 19 -18.65 -6.15 2.12
CA ASN A 19 -18.90 -4.78 2.54
C ASN A 19 -17.92 -3.79 1.86
N PRO A 20 -18.24 -3.26 0.67
CA PRO A 20 -17.35 -2.37 -0.08
C PRO A 20 -16.96 -1.07 0.64
N THR A 21 -17.64 -0.71 1.74
CA THR A 21 -17.28 0.45 2.57
C THR A 21 -16.02 0.21 3.41
N GLU A 22 -15.70 -1.06 3.69
CA GLU A 22 -14.44 -1.46 4.33
C GLU A 22 -13.33 -1.47 3.29
N LYS A 23 -12.62 -0.35 3.21
CA LYS A 23 -11.50 -0.17 2.28
C LYS A 23 -10.18 -0.55 2.95
N TYR A 24 -9.33 -1.21 2.16
CA TYR A 24 -7.99 -1.63 2.54
C TYR A 24 -6.96 -1.07 1.58
N ILE A 25 -5.73 -0.95 2.06
CA ILE A 25 -4.56 -0.76 1.22
C ILE A 25 -3.63 -1.95 1.49
N GLN A 26 -3.39 -2.74 0.45
CA GLN A 26 -2.44 -3.83 0.45
C GLN A 26 -1.05 -3.28 0.16
N ILE A 27 -0.07 -3.70 0.96
CA ILE A 27 1.34 -3.40 0.76
C ILE A 27 2.09 -4.72 0.61
N VAL A 28 2.85 -4.85 -0.48
CA VAL A 28 3.71 -6.02 -0.74
C VAL A 28 5.17 -5.58 -0.71
N THR A 29 5.98 -6.34 0.03
CA THR A 29 7.42 -6.12 0.12
C THR A 29 8.22 -7.08 -0.77
N ARG A 30 9.48 -6.73 -1.05
CA ARG A 30 10.38 -7.49 -1.93
C ARG A 30 10.70 -8.89 -1.41
N ASP A 31 10.71 -9.06 -0.10
CA ASP A 31 10.88 -10.36 0.57
C ASP A 31 9.58 -11.17 0.69
N GLY A 32 8.49 -10.68 0.10
CA GLY A 32 7.23 -11.41 -0.05
C GLY A 32 6.25 -11.24 1.11
N HIS A 33 6.53 -10.38 2.09
CA HIS A 33 5.54 -10.06 3.12
C HIS A 33 4.39 -9.23 2.54
N GLU A 34 3.20 -9.47 3.09
CA GLU A 34 1.97 -8.83 2.68
C GLU A 34 1.28 -8.22 3.90
N PHE A 35 1.00 -6.92 3.82
CA PHE A 35 0.33 -6.17 4.87
C PHE A 35 -0.97 -5.57 4.36
N TRP A 36 -2.02 -5.70 5.18
CA TRP A 36 -3.33 -5.14 4.91
C TRP A 36 -3.63 -4.05 5.93
N PHE A 37 -3.68 -2.80 5.48
CA PHE A 37 -4.01 -1.66 6.33
C PHE A 37 -5.44 -1.21 6.08
N MET A 38 -6.13 -0.85 7.16
CA MET A 38 -7.49 -0.31 7.17
C MET A 38 -7.61 0.79 8.22
N GLY A 39 -8.78 1.43 8.33
CA GLY A 39 -9.03 2.43 9.36
C GLY A 39 -8.38 3.78 9.12
N PHE A 40 -8.09 4.11 7.85
CA PHE A 40 -7.55 5.41 7.47
C PHE A 40 -8.58 6.52 7.73
N VAL A 41 -8.15 7.59 8.40
CA VAL A 41 -8.95 8.82 8.53
C VAL A 41 -9.27 9.43 7.16
N SER A 42 -8.30 9.37 6.24
CA SER A 42 -8.51 9.71 4.83
C SER A 42 -7.87 8.65 3.93
N TYR A 43 -8.70 7.73 3.43
CA TYR A 43 -8.27 6.64 2.58
C TYR A 43 -7.55 7.12 1.31
N ASP A 44 -8.17 8.06 0.58
CA ASP A 44 -7.65 8.50 -0.72
C ASP A 44 -6.29 9.22 -0.58
N LYS A 45 -6.12 10.05 0.47
CA LYS A 45 -4.84 10.70 0.74
C LYS A 45 -3.76 9.70 1.13
N ALA A 46 -4.09 8.71 1.95
CA ALA A 46 -3.14 7.65 2.32
C ALA A 46 -2.71 6.84 1.10
N LEU A 47 -3.65 6.45 0.24
CA LEU A 47 -3.37 5.73 -1.00
C LEU A 47 -2.48 6.55 -1.94
N GLN A 48 -2.76 7.84 -2.10
CA GLN A 48 -1.94 8.74 -2.91
C GLN A 48 -0.50 8.81 -2.37
N SER A 49 -0.32 9.10 -1.08
CA SER A 49 1.01 9.21 -0.48
C SER A 49 1.81 7.90 -0.56
N LEU A 50 1.16 6.75 -0.33
CA LEU A 50 1.80 5.44 -0.47
C LEU A 50 2.18 5.15 -1.92
N THR A 51 1.33 5.49 -2.88
CA THR A 51 1.61 5.33 -4.32
C THR A 51 2.80 6.19 -4.76
N GLU A 52 2.88 7.43 -4.29
CA GLU A 52 4.03 8.33 -4.52
C GLU A 52 5.32 7.78 -3.91
N ALA A 53 5.23 7.15 -2.73
CA ALA A 53 6.35 6.48 -2.10
C ALA A 53 6.86 5.32 -2.97
N VAL A 54 5.97 4.46 -3.52
CA VAL A 54 6.38 3.38 -4.45
C VAL A 54 7.11 3.96 -5.68
N ARG A 55 6.59 5.04 -6.27
CA ARG A 55 7.21 5.69 -7.45
C ARG A 55 8.58 6.29 -7.13
N SER A 56 8.74 6.82 -5.91
CA SER A 56 9.99 7.41 -5.42
C SER A 56 11.00 6.35 -4.99
N SER A 57 10.52 5.17 -4.57
CA SER A 57 11.36 4.01 -4.35
C SER A 57 11.95 3.58 -5.69
N GLY A 58 13.21 3.18 -5.71
CA GLY A 58 13.86 2.66 -6.93
C GLY A 58 13.18 1.42 -7.54
N ALA A 59 12.06 0.94 -6.98
CA ALA A 59 11.26 -0.17 -7.50
C ALA A 59 10.73 0.07 -8.93
N PHE A 60 10.63 1.33 -9.39
CA PHE A 60 10.25 1.68 -10.76
C PHE A 60 11.43 2.07 -11.67
N ARG A 61 12.67 1.97 -11.21
CA ARG A 61 13.86 2.23 -12.02
C ARG A 61 14.38 0.92 -12.61
N ASN A 62 13.82 0.54 -13.77
CA ASN A 62 14.49 -0.30 -14.76
C ASN A 62 14.93 0.57 -15.93
#